data_AF-A0A7U2I747-F1
#
_entry.id   AF-A0A7U2I747-F1
#
_cell.length_a   1.000
_cell.length_b   1.000
_cell.length_c   1.000
_cell.angle_alpha   90.00
_cell.angle_beta   90.00
_cell.angle_gamma   90.00
#
_symmetry.space_group_name_H-M   'P 1'
#
loop_
_entity.id
_entity.type
_entity.pdbx_description
1 polymer ?
#
loop_
_entity_poly.entity_id
_entity_poly.type
_entity_poly.pdbx_seq_one_letter_code
_entity_poly.pdbx_strand_id
1 'polypeptide(L)'
;MAMVRQKMKQPKQKRTSTSSSSATTYRTLSPHMHNAAFAKLRYPRHYTIYETKAVDESVERLMRQSNLGGTSVTFPHKLQIGKFVDVITPRAASVGAVNTVVVKEGSIGGR
;
A
#
# COMPACT_ATOMS: atom_id res chain seq x y z
N MET A 1 -3.07 0.95 9.17
CA MET A 1 -3.20 0.59 7.72
C MET A 1 -1.84 0.14 7.18
N ALA A 2 -1.69 -0.39 5.95
CA ALA A 2 -0.36 -0.73 5.41
C ALA A 2 -0.25 -0.46 3.90
N MET A 3 -0.54 0.77 3.48
CA MET A 3 -0.45 1.15 2.08
C MET A 3 0.97 1.53 1.65
N VAL A 4 1.43 0.86 0.58
CA VAL A 4 2.71 1.09 -0.09
C VAL A 4 2.70 2.47 -0.77
N ARG A 5 3.71 3.30 -0.49
CA ARG A 5 4.11 4.45 -1.31
C ARG A 5 5.47 4.11 -1.89
N GLN A 6 5.50 3.65 -3.14
CA GLN A 6 6.74 3.50 -3.89
C GLN A 6 7.20 4.89 -4.34
N LYS A 7 8.19 5.44 -3.66
CA LYS A 7 8.84 6.68 -4.09
C LYS A 7 10.21 6.32 -4.66
N MET A 8 10.49 6.68 -5.92
CA MET A 8 11.88 6.77 -6.38
C MET A 8 12.57 7.96 -5.68
N LYS A 9 13.85 7.78 -5.38
CA LYS A 9 14.72 8.66 -4.59
C LYS A 9 14.57 10.15 -4.95
N GLN A 10 14.37 10.99 -3.94
CA GLN A 10 15.01 12.32 -3.85
C GLN A 10 15.47 12.55 -2.39
N PRO A 11 16.65 13.15 -2.13
CA PRO A 11 17.29 13.13 -0.82
C PRO A 11 16.89 14.28 0.11
N LYS A 12 17.14 14.05 1.41
CA LYS A 12 17.17 14.94 2.60
C LYS A 12 15.83 15.33 3.24
N GLN A 13 15.49 14.66 4.35
CA GLN A 13 14.50 15.13 5.32
C GLN A 13 15.20 15.50 6.63
N LYS A 14 15.07 16.77 7.05
CA LYS A 14 15.56 17.31 8.33
C LYS A 14 14.77 16.69 9.50
N ARG A 15 15.50 16.34 10.56
CA ARG A 15 14.96 15.87 11.85
C ARG A 15 14.23 17.04 12.54
N THR A 16 12.99 16.82 12.97
CA THR A 16 12.33 17.67 13.97
C THR A 16 11.77 16.77 15.07
N SER A 17 12.22 17.04 16.28
CA SER A 17 11.80 16.48 17.56
C SER A 17 10.51 17.11 18.04
N THR A 18 9.55 16.32 18.53
CA THR A 18 8.57 16.72 19.56
C THR A 18 7.89 15.49 20.19
N SER A 19 7.37 15.71 21.39
CA SER A 19 7.11 14.84 22.54
C SER A 19 5.79 14.04 22.57
N SER A 20 5.84 12.91 23.29
CA SER A 20 4.81 12.36 24.21
C SER A 20 3.35 12.23 23.73
N SER A 21 2.92 10.99 23.43
CA SER A 21 1.65 10.41 23.91
C SER A 21 1.67 8.89 23.73
N SER A 22 1.50 8.14 24.83
CA SER A 22 1.42 6.68 24.80
C SER A 22 0.06 6.22 24.26
N ALA A 23 -0.17 6.46 22.97
CA ALA A 23 -1.19 5.74 22.22
C ALA A 23 -0.57 4.41 21.79
N THR A 24 -1.11 3.27 22.25
CA THR A 24 -0.73 1.93 21.76
C THR A 24 -0.95 1.89 20.25
N THR A 25 0.08 2.26 19.50
CA THR A 25 0.02 2.33 18.04
C THR A 25 0.11 0.89 17.58
N TYR A 26 -0.97 0.34 17.02
CA TYR A 26 -0.97 -0.98 16.37
C TYR A 26 0.00 -0.93 15.19
N ARG A 27 1.26 -1.25 15.45
CA ARG A 27 2.35 -1.11 14.49
C ARG A 27 2.55 -2.44 13.77
N THR A 28 2.21 -2.47 12.49
CA THR A 28 2.44 -3.64 11.64
C THR A 28 3.95 -3.83 11.37
N LEU A 29 4.38 -5.09 11.33
CA LEU A 29 5.76 -5.46 11.00
C LEU A 29 6.04 -5.51 9.48
N SER A 30 4.99 -5.48 8.66
CA SER A 30 5.09 -5.59 7.19
C SER A 30 6.09 -4.60 6.56
N PRO A 31 6.16 -3.32 6.96
CA PRO A 31 7.16 -2.40 6.41
C PRO A 31 8.59 -2.81 6.70
N HIS A 32 8.88 -3.33 7.90
CA HIS A 32 10.22 -3.79 8.24
C HIS A 32 10.60 -5.01 7.41
N MET A 33 9.70 -6.00 7.33
CA MET A 33 9.92 -7.22 6.55
C MET A 33 10.13 -6.92 5.06
N HIS A 34 9.24 -6.13 4.44
CA HIS A 34 9.32 -5.84 3.01
C HIS A 34 10.53 -4.96 2.68
N ASN A 35 10.84 -3.93 3.47
CA ASN A 35 12.01 -3.10 3.23
C ASN A 35 13.32 -3.88 3.42
N ALA A 36 13.39 -4.80 4.39
CA ALA A 36 14.55 -5.68 4.56
C ALA A 36 14.72 -6.61 3.34
N ALA A 37 13.63 -7.18 2.82
CA ALA A 37 13.65 -7.98 1.60
C ALA A 37 14.11 -7.16 0.38
N PHE A 38 13.58 -5.94 0.20
CA PHE A 38 13.99 -5.05 -0.89
C PHE A 38 15.47 -4.67 -0.80
N ALA A 39 15.96 -4.36 0.40
CA ALA A 39 17.38 -4.07 0.61
C ALA A 39 18.26 -5.29 0.29
N LYS A 40 17.88 -6.48 0.77
CA LYS A 40 18.62 -7.73 0.52
C LYS A 40 18.67 -8.08 -0.98
N LEU A 41 17.59 -7.83 -1.71
CA LEU A 41 17.49 -8.09 -3.15
C LEU A 41 18.01 -6.93 -4.02
N ARG A 42 18.54 -5.86 -3.42
CA ARG A 42 18.94 -4.61 -4.12
C ARG A 42 17.83 -4.05 -5.01
N TYR A 43 16.58 -4.23 -4.57
CA TYR A 43 15.43 -3.80 -5.31
C TYR A 43 15.09 -2.35 -4.93
N PRO A 44 15.04 -1.39 -5.88
CA PRO A 44 14.92 0.04 -5.58
C PRO A 44 13.46 0.42 -5.24
N ARG A 45 12.87 -0.26 -4.24
CA ARG A 45 11.49 -0.06 -3.80
C ARG A 45 11.42 0.14 -2.30
N HIS A 46 10.37 0.84 -1.87
CA HIS A 46 10.06 1.08 -0.48
C HIS A 46 8.63 0.66 -0.17
N TYR A 47 8.49 0.01 0.99
CA TYR A 47 7.21 -0.31 1.61
C TYR A 47 6.95 0.71 2.71
N THR A 48 5.85 1.45 2.62
CA THR A 48 5.40 2.38 3.65
C THR A 48 4.03 1.97 4.18
N ILE A 49 3.56 2.70 5.19
CA ILE A 49 2.18 2.68 5.62
C ILE A 49 1.57 4.01 5.18
N TYR A 50 0.44 3.96 4.50
CA TYR A 50 -0.48 5.09 4.42
C TYR A 50 -1.76 4.68 5.12
N GLU A 51 -2.32 5.60 5.93
CA GLU A 51 -3.47 5.39 6.80
C GLU A 51 -4.65 6.25 6.38
N THR A 52 -5.81 5.63 6.24
CA THR A 52 -7.09 6.28 5.94
C THR A 52 -8.20 5.63 6.75
N LYS A 53 -9.25 6.43 7.01
CA LYS A 53 -10.46 5.99 7.70
C LYS A 53 -11.46 5.32 6.76
N ALA A 54 -11.41 5.61 5.46
CA ALA A 54 -12.36 5.11 4.47
C ALA A 54 -11.68 4.77 3.13
N VAL A 55 -12.22 3.78 2.42
CA VAL A 55 -11.80 3.49 1.05
C VAL A 55 -12.61 4.39 0.10
N ASP A 56 -11.99 5.49 -0.32
CA ASP A 56 -12.58 6.54 -1.15
C ASP A 56 -11.71 6.87 -2.37
N GLU A 57 -12.05 7.94 -3.09
CA GLU A 57 -11.33 8.44 -4.26
C GLU A 57 -9.84 8.72 -3.98
N SER A 58 -9.45 9.01 -2.73
CA SER A 58 -8.02 9.20 -2.39
C SER A 58 -7.23 7.91 -2.51
N VAL A 59 -7.85 6.78 -2.14
CA VAL A 59 -7.27 5.44 -2.26
C VAL A 59 -7.20 5.03 -3.72
N GLU A 60 -8.26 5.29 -4.48
CA GLU A 60 -8.28 5.05 -5.92
C GLU A 60 -7.19 5.84 -6.65
N ARG A 61 -7.09 7.14 -6.38
CA ARG A 61 -6.07 8.01 -6.98
C ARG A 61 -4.67 7.54 -6.66
N LEU A 62 -4.45 7.03 -5.43
CA LEU A 62 -3.16 6.46 -5.07
C LEU A 62 -2.87 5.15 -5.81
N MET A 63 -3.88 4.28 -5.98
CA MET A 63 -3.76 3.04 -6.73
C MET A 63 -3.44 3.26 -8.21
N ARG A 64 -3.87 4.39 -8.78
CA ARG A 64 -3.59 4.78 -10.18
C ARG A 64 -2.22 5.44 -10.38
N GLN A 65 -1.43 5.67 -9.34
CA GLN A 65 -0.11 6.26 -9.52
C GLN A 65 0.84 5.27 -10.21
N SER A 66 1.52 5.72 -11.27
CA SER A 66 2.47 4.89 -12.06
C SER A 66 3.65 4.36 -11.24
N ASN A 67 4.00 5.05 -10.16
CA ASN A 67 5.04 4.60 -9.26
C ASN A 67 4.55 3.51 -8.30
N LEU A 68 3.26 3.20 -8.19
CA LEU A 68 2.77 2.16 -7.30
C LEU A 68 2.82 0.79 -7.99
N GLY A 69 3.65 -0.14 -7.49
CA GLY A 69 3.66 -1.52 -7.98
C GLY A 69 2.67 -2.47 -7.29
N GLY A 70 1.94 -2.01 -6.27
CA GLY A 70 0.98 -2.81 -5.52
C GLY A 70 0.89 -2.41 -4.05
N THR A 71 -0.14 -2.88 -3.34
CA THR A 71 -0.42 -2.54 -1.95
C THR A 71 -1.05 -3.70 -1.18
N SER A 72 -0.77 -3.78 0.12
CA SER A 72 -1.48 -4.67 1.05
C SER A 72 -2.55 -3.89 1.80
N VAL A 73 -3.71 -4.51 1.94
CA VAL A 73 -4.92 -3.96 2.55
C VAL A 73 -5.19 -4.77 3.80
N THR A 74 -5.47 -4.09 4.90
CA THR A 74 -5.79 -4.71 6.19
C THR A 74 -7.21 -4.36 6.64
N PHE A 75 -7.70 -5.01 7.69
CA PHE A 75 -9.00 -4.71 8.29
C PHE A 75 -9.10 -3.21 8.66
N PRO A 76 -10.25 -2.54 8.45
CA PRO A 76 -11.52 -3.03 7.89
C PRO A 76 -11.63 -2.96 6.36
N HIS A 77 -10.59 -2.47 5.68
CA HIS A 77 -10.65 -2.04 4.28
C HIS A 77 -10.68 -3.18 3.24
N LYS A 78 -10.38 -4.42 3.65
CA LYS A 78 -10.31 -5.58 2.73
C LYS A 78 -11.63 -5.89 2.01
N LEU A 79 -12.76 -5.51 2.60
CA LEU A 79 -14.10 -5.76 2.04
C LEU A 79 -14.48 -4.72 0.98
N GLN A 80 -13.97 -3.49 1.09
CA GLN A 80 -14.39 -2.36 0.26
C GLN A 80 -13.45 -2.13 -0.93
N ILE A 81 -12.17 -2.46 -0.79
CA ILE A 81 -11.15 -2.20 -1.82
C ILE A 81 -11.42 -2.92 -3.15
N GLY A 82 -12.18 -4.03 -3.12
CA GLY A 82 -12.58 -4.76 -4.32
C GLY A 82 -13.36 -3.91 -5.34
N LYS A 83 -13.99 -2.81 -4.92
CA LYS A 83 -14.71 -1.89 -5.81
C LYS A 83 -13.79 -1.04 -6.69
N PHE A 84 -12.52 -0.91 -6.31
CA PHE A 84 -11.55 -0.01 -6.95
C PHE A 84 -10.46 -0.77 -7.73
N VAL A 85 -10.63 -2.08 -7.92
CA VAL A 85 -9.72 -2.92 -8.73
C VAL A 85 -10.40 -3.34 -10.01
N ASP A 86 -9.66 -3.37 -11.12
CA ASP A 86 -10.21 -3.74 -12.43
C ASP A 86 -10.47 -5.24 -12.55
N VAL A 87 -9.61 -6.06 -11.91
CA VAL A 87 -9.68 -7.52 -11.97
C VAL A 87 -9.57 -8.12 -10.57
N ILE A 88 -10.49 -9.04 -10.26
CA ILE A 88 -10.52 -9.78 -9.00
C ILE A 88 -10.19 -11.25 -9.29
N THR A 89 -9.30 -11.84 -8.49
CA THR A 89 -8.98 -13.28 -8.61
C THR A 89 -10.17 -14.14 -8.15
N PRO A 90 -10.37 -15.36 -8.69
CA PRO A 90 -11.47 -16.23 -8.26
C PRO A 90 -11.50 -16.47 -6.75
N ARG A 91 -10.33 -16.58 -6.12
CA ARG A 91 -10.20 -16.72 -4.67
C ARG A 91 -10.68 -15.48 -3.92
N ALA A 92 -10.28 -14.29 -4.37
CA ALA A 92 -10.72 -13.04 -3.73
C ALA A 92 -12.23 -12.81 -3.91
N ALA A 93 -12.79 -13.19 -5.07
CA ALA A 93 -14.23 -13.16 -5.32
C ALA A 93 -14.99 -14.13 -4.39
N SER A 94 -14.50 -15.36 -4.24
CA SER A 94 -15.10 -16.36 -3.35
C SER A 94 -15.04 -15.96 -1.87
N VAL A 95 -13.94 -15.33 -1.43
CA VAL A 95 -13.79 -14.86 -0.04
C VAL A 95 -14.56 -13.55 0.21
N GLY A 96 -14.81 -12.75 -0.82
CA GLY A 96 -15.41 -11.42 -0.69
C GLY A 96 -14.47 -10.37 -0.08
N ALA A 97 -13.17 -10.65 0.00
CA ALA A 97 -12.17 -9.76 0.59
C ALA A 97 -10.86 -9.78 -0.18
N VAL A 98 -10.26 -8.60 -0.36
CA VAL A 98 -8.98 -8.40 -1.04
C VAL A 98 -7.96 -7.88 -0.04
N ASN A 99 -6.91 -8.67 0.21
CA ASN A 99 -5.78 -8.25 1.03
C ASN A 99 -4.62 -7.69 0.20
N THR A 100 -4.49 -8.04 -1.07
CA THR A 100 -3.34 -7.65 -1.89
C THR A 100 -3.85 -7.16 -3.23
N VAL A 101 -3.42 -5.97 -3.60
CA VAL A 101 -3.66 -5.37 -4.91
C VAL A 101 -2.31 -5.25 -5.60
N VAL A 102 -2.24 -5.69 -6.85
CA VAL A 102 -1.04 -5.56 -7.68
C VAL A 102 -1.38 -4.62 -8.82
N VAL A 103 -0.58 -3.57 -8.98
CA VAL A 103 -0.68 -2.70 -10.14
C VAL A 103 0.22 -3.28 -11.21
N LYS A 104 -0.37 -3.67 -12.33
CA LYS A 104 0.39 -4.02 -13.53
C LYS A 104 0.48 -2.75 -14.38
N GLU A 105 1.69 -2.37 -14.79
CA GLU A 105 1.83 -1.39 -15.87
C GLU A 105 1.04 -1.91 -17.07
N GLY A 106 0.15 -1.08 -17.59
CA GLY A 106 -0.83 -1.50 -18.57
C GLY A 106 -0.17 -2.19 -19.76
N SER A 107 -0.69 -3.37 -20.11
CA SER A 107 -0.98 -3.56 -21.52
C SER A 107 -1.87 -2.39 -21.93
N ILE A 108 -1.42 -1.61 -22.91
CA ILE A 108 -2.19 -0.53 -23.52
C ILE A 108 -3.51 -1.15 -24.01
N GLY A 109 -4.60 -0.99 -23.25
CA GLY A 109 -5.89 -1.63 -23.54
C GLY A 109 -6.66 -2.01 -22.28
N GLY A 110 -7.28 -1.05 -21.61
CA GLY A 110 -8.10 -1.34 -20.43
C GLY A 110 -8.82 -0.13 -19.85
N ARG A 111 -9.90 0.26 -20.55
CA ARG A 111 -10.92 1.30 -20.27
C ARG A 111 -10.50 2.76 -20.29
#